data_AF-A0AAE0HZA2-F1
#
_entry.id   AF-A0AAE0HZA2-F1
#
_cell.length_a   1.000
_cell.length_b   1.000
_cell.length_c   1.000
_cell.angle_alpha   90.00
_cell.angle_beta   90.00
_cell.angle_gamma   90.00
#
_symmetry.space_group_name_H-M   'P 1'
#
loop_
_entity.id
_entity.type
_entity.pdbx_description
1 polymer ?
#
loop_
_entity_poly.entity_id
_entity_poly.type
_entity_poly.pdbx_seq_one_letter_code
_entity_poly.pdbx_strand_id
1 'polypeptide(L)'
;MTANDFCPLAYQTSIPLQNGGGGGGPAHNPFPAQTKLTVSAVNTRLLYLLAILSESLRMYPPVTGSLVRVIAGNCATVAGRYIPGGTMIECTPWVMNHYKRRDTLEAMQDFSVGPRNCIGRK
;
A
#
# COMPACT_ATOMS: atom_id res chain seq x y z
N MET A 1 -21.28 -23.79 -3.09
CA MET A 1 -21.52 -22.99 -1.87
C MET A 1 -20.77 -21.70 -2.04
N THR A 2 -21.44 -20.78 -2.73
CA THR A 2 -20.90 -19.55 -3.31
C THR A 2 -21.23 -18.38 -2.39
N ALA A 3 -20.30 -17.44 -2.33
CA ALA A 3 -20.25 -16.29 -1.43
C ALA A 3 -21.50 -15.38 -1.51
N ASN A 4 -22.53 -15.67 -0.71
CA ASN A 4 -23.73 -14.83 -0.63
C ASN A 4 -24.18 -14.44 0.79
N ASP A 5 -23.44 -14.77 1.86
CA ASP A 5 -24.01 -14.66 3.21
C ASP A 5 -23.33 -13.66 4.16
N PHE A 6 -22.64 -12.62 3.68
CA PHE A 6 -22.24 -11.50 4.54
C PHE A 6 -22.31 -10.14 3.83
N CYS A 7 -23.54 -9.63 3.72
CA CYS A 7 -23.78 -8.20 3.87
C CYS A 7 -25.05 -8.03 4.70
N PRO A 8 -24.93 -7.43 5.89
CA PRO A 8 -25.75 -6.25 6.08
C PRO A 8 -24.99 -5.22 6.91
N LEU A 9 -24.37 -4.24 6.27
CA LEU A 9 -24.22 -2.87 6.77
C LEU A 9 -23.79 -1.99 5.58
N ALA A 10 -24.65 -1.94 4.56
CA ALA A 10 -24.72 -0.76 3.71
C ALA A 10 -25.20 0.39 4.61
N TYR A 11 -24.25 1.12 5.20
CA TYR A 11 -24.53 2.38 5.86
C TYR A 11 -24.99 3.37 4.78
N GLN A 12 -26.31 3.46 4.65
CA GLN A 12 -26.99 4.56 3.98
C GLN A 12 -26.51 5.87 4.61
N THR A 13 -25.69 6.60 3.86
CA THR A 13 -25.90 8.04 3.74
C THR A 13 -26.22 8.34 2.30
N SER A 14 -27.46 8.02 1.93
CA SER A 14 -28.21 8.82 0.97
C SER A 14 -28.31 10.24 1.54
N ILE A 15 -27.26 11.03 1.37
CA ILE A 15 -27.35 12.47 1.52
C ILE A 15 -28.26 12.92 0.38
N PRO A 16 -29.44 13.50 0.65
CA PRO A 16 -30.27 14.02 -0.42
C PRO A 16 -29.47 15.12 -1.12
N LEU A 17 -29.20 14.95 -2.42
CA LEU A 17 -28.83 16.08 -3.26
C LEU A 17 -30.05 17.00 -3.30
N GLN A 18 -30.00 18.03 -2.47
CA GLN A 18 -31.03 19.04 -2.39
C GLN A 18 -31.02 19.83 -3.69
N ASN A 19 -31.91 19.48 -4.61
CA ASN A 19 -32.17 20.25 -5.81
C ASN A 19 -32.78 21.61 -5.41
N GLY A 20 -31.97 22.66 -5.57
CA GLY A 20 -32.33 24.00 -6.05
C GLY A 20 -33.51 24.72 -5.40
N GLY A 21 -33.21 25.72 -4.55
CA GLY A 21 -34.18 26.76 -4.22
C GLY A 21 -33.79 27.69 -3.08
N GLY A 22 -33.06 28.76 -3.39
CA GLY A 22 -33.11 30.03 -2.64
C GLY A 22 -32.13 30.19 -1.48
N GLY A 23 -31.43 31.33 -1.47
CA GLY A 23 -30.77 31.90 -0.29
C GLY A 23 -29.26 32.10 -0.45
N GLY A 24 -28.86 33.28 -0.95
CA GLY A 24 -27.46 33.71 -0.99
C GLY A 24 -26.91 34.00 0.41
N GLY A 25 -26.01 33.15 0.88
CA GLY A 25 -25.05 33.43 1.94
C GLY A 25 -23.68 32.92 1.51
N PRO A 26 -22.55 33.51 1.96
CA PRO A 26 -21.23 33.05 1.54
C PRO A 26 -21.00 31.64 2.12
N ALA A 27 -21.13 30.63 1.27
CA ALA A 27 -20.62 29.31 1.55
C ALA A 27 -19.09 29.43 1.61
N HIS A 28 -18.56 29.64 2.81
CA HIS A 28 -17.13 29.52 3.09
C HIS A 28 -16.79 28.04 2.94
N ASN A 29 -16.55 27.57 1.71
CA ASN A 29 -15.81 26.33 1.53
C ASN A 29 -14.39 26.61 2.07
N PRO A 30 -13.93 25.95 3.14
CA PRO A 30 -12.54 26.08 3.57
C PRO A 30 -11.59 25.45 2.54
N PHE A 31 -12.16 24.74 1.56
CA PHE A 31 -11.45 24.09 0.48
C PHE A 31 -11.40 25.01 -0.74
N PRO A 32 -10.20 25.41 -1.19
CA PRO A 32 -10.06 26.20 -2.41
C PRO A 32 -10.65 25.45 -3.60
N ALA A 33 -11.09 26.22 -4.61
CA ALA A 33 -11.63 25.71 -5.86
C ALA A 33 -10.80 24.53 -6.39
N GLN A 34 -11.50 23.48 -6.82
CA GLN A 34 -10.97 22.16 -7.12
C GLN A 34 -9.88 22.25 -8.22
N THR A 35 -8.63 22.39 -7.79
CA THR A 35 -7.49 22.41 -8.71
C THR A 35 -7.19 20.99 -9.17
N LYS A 36 -6.91 20.84 -10.46
CA LYS A 36 -6.62 19.54 -11.08
C LYS A 36 -5.41 18.90 -10.41
N LEU A 37 -5.64 17.80 -9.68
CA LEU A 37 -4.57 17.06 -9.02
C LEU A 37 -3.76 16.30 -10.07
N THR A 38 -2.45 16.60 -10.14
CA THR A 38 -1.50 15.90 -11.02
C THR A 38 -0.52 15.11 -10.15
N VAL A 39 -0.05 13.94 -10.61
CA VAL A 39 0.90 13.08 -9.87
C VAL A 39 2.18 13.84 -9.48
N SER A 40 2.69 14.68 -10.37
CA SER A 40 3.86 15.54 -10.08
C SER A 40 3.60 16.54 -8.94
N ALA A 41 2.38 17.07 -8.83
CA ALA A 41 2.01 17.98 -7.74
C ALA A 41 1.87 17.24 -6.41
N VAL A 42 1.38 15.99 -6.44
CA VAL A 42 1.31 15.13 -5.25
C VAL A 42 2.71 14.86 -4.69
N ASN A 43 3.66 14.50 -5.55
CA ASN A 43 5.01 14.17 -5.13
C ASN A 43 5.79 15.34 -4.52
N THR A 44 5.42 16.57 -4.86
CA THR A 44 6.15 17.78 -4.44
C THR A 44 5.48 18.54 -3.31
N ARG A 45 4.14 18.50 -3.22
CA ARG A 45 3.38 19.36 -2.31
C ARG A 45 2.64 18.61 -1.21
N LEU A 46 2.44 17.30 -1.34
CA LEU A 46 1.63 16.50 -0.41
C LEU A 46 2.44 15.43 0.31
N LEU A 47 3.47 15.86 1.06
CA LEU A 47 4.34 14.95 1.83
C LEU A 47 3.56 14.08 2.83
N TYR A 48 2.52 14.65 3.47
CA TYR A 48 1.71 13.92 4.43
C TYR A 48 0.85 12.83 3.77
N LEU A 49 0.36 13.07 2.55
CA LEU A 49 -0.37 12.06 1.79
C LEU A 49 0.55 10.88 1.41
N LEU A 50 1.78 11.17 0.99
CA LEU A 50 2.77 10.13 0.70
C LEU A 50 3.14 9.33 1.96
N ALA A 51 3.23 9.99 3.12
CA ALA A 51 3.47 9.34 4.39
C ALA A 51 2.33 8.38 4.79
N ILE A 52 1.07 8.84 4.66
CA ILE A 52 -0.11 7.99 4.89
C ILE A 52 -0.12 6.80 3.93
N LEU A 53 0.15 7.02 2.64
CA LEU A 53 0.21 5.94 1.65
C LEU A 53 1.26 4.90 2.05
N SER A 54 2.44 5.36 2.47
CA SER A 54 3.53 4.47 2.93
C SER A 54 3.12 3.67 4.16
N GLU A 55 2.57 4.31 5.19
CA GLU A 55 2.11 3.63 6.40
C GLU A 55 0.93 2.67 6.15
N SER A 56 0.03 3.03 5.24
CA SER A 56 -1.10 2.18 4.88
C SER A 56 -0.63 0.87 4.24
N LEU A 57 0.38 0.92 3.38
CA LEU A 57 0.98 -0.24 2.75
C LEU A 57 1.82 -1.06 3.76
N ARG A 58 2.51 -0.39 4.69
CA ARG A 58 3.22 -1.07 5.79
C ARG A 58 2.28 -1.91 6.65
N MET A 59 1.13 -1.35 7.05
CA MET A 59 0.10 -2.04 7.86
C MET A 59 -0.65 -3.10 7.05
N TYR A 60 -0.99 -2.81 5.81
CA TYR A 60 -1.76 -3.68 4.93
C TYR A 60 -1.03 -3.88 3.61
N PRO A 61 -0.01 -4.76 3.60
CA PRO A 61 0.69 -5.07 2.36
C PRO A 61 -0.29 -5.74 1.39
N PRO A 62 -0.36 -5.29 0.13
CA PRO A 62 -1.29 -5.85 -0.87
C PRO A 62 -0.96 -7.31 -1.21
N VAL A 63 0.26 -7.75 -0.92
CA VAL A 63 0.71 -9.13 -1.02
C VAL A 63 1.10 -9.59 0.37
N THR A 64 0.19 -10.31 1.03
CA THR A 64 0.38 -10.82 2.40
C THR A 64 1.24 -12.09 2.46
N GLY A 65 1.10 -12.95 1.44
CA GLY A 65 2.00 -14.10 1.23
C GLY A 65 3.33 -13.66 0.64
N SER A 66 4.21 -14.60 0.31
CA SER A 66 5.46 -14.22 -0.32
C SER A 66 5.79 -14.80 -1.68
N LEU A 67 6.55 -13.96 -2.37
CA LEU A 67 7.08 -14.14 -3.70
C LEU A 67 8.22 -15.14 -3.60
N VAL A 68 7.89 -16.41 -3.81
CA VAL A 68 8.85 -17.52 -3.78
C VAL A 68 9.94 -17.28 -4.83
N ARG A 69 11.19 -17.37 -4.39
CA ARG A 69 12.38 -17.31 -5.21
C ARG A 69 13.08 -18.67 -5.16
N VAL A 70 13.75 -19.04 -6.23
CA VAL A 70 14.58 -20.24 -6.28
C VAL A 70 16.04 -19.79 -6.34
N ILE A 71 16.90 -20.43 -5.56
CA ILE A 71 18.35 -20.17 -5.62
C ILE A 71 18.85 -20.50 -7.02
N ALA A 72 19.46 -19.51 -7.67
CA ALA A 72 20.16 -19.71 -8.93
C ALA A 72 21.50 -20.41 -8.69
N GLY A 73 21.81 -21.43 -9.51
CA GLY A 73 23.06 -22.19 -9.42
C GLY A 73 23.02 -23.30 -8.36
N ASN A 74 24.20 -23.72 -7.91
CA ASN A 74 24.36 -24.93 -7.09
C ASN A 74 24.20 -24.68 -5.58
N CYS A 75 24.41 -23.44 -5.10
CA CYS A 75 24.29 -23.09 -3.69
C CYS A 75 24.23 -21.57 -3.46
N ALA A 76 23.71 -21.16 -2.29
CA ALA A 76 23.85 -19.81 -1.76
C ALA A 76 24.14 -19.84 -0.25
N THR A 77 24.82 -18.80 0.24
CA THR A 77 25.04 -18.59 1.67
C THR A 77 24.17 -17.43 2.15
N VAL A 78 23.22 -17.71 3.06
CA VAL A 78 22.32 -16.69 3.64
C VAL A 78 22.49 -16.69 5.15
N ALA A 79 22.75 -15.52 5.73
CA ALA A 79 23.01 -15.36 7.17
C ALA A 79 24.08 -16.33 7.73
N GLY A 80 25.14 -16.59 6.95
CA GLY A 80 26.23 -17.51 7.30
C GLY A 80 25.88 -18.99 7.18
N ARG A 81 24.70 -19.35 6.68
CA ARG A 81 24.26 -20.74 6.49
C ARG A 81 24.28 -21.13 5.02
N TYR A 82 24.78 -22.33 4.75
CA TYR A 82 24.78 -22.92 3.41
C TYR A 82 23.38 -23.42 3.04
N ILE A 83 22.92 -23.07 1.84
CA ILE A 83 21.63 -23.51 1.27
C ILE A 83 21.88 -24.11 -0.11
N PRO A 84 21.43 -25.35 -0.39
CA PRO A 84 21.62 -25.99 -1.68
C PRO A 84 20.78 -25.32 -2.78
N GLY A 85 21.28 -25.39 -4.01
CA GLY A 85 20.58 -24.94 -5.21
C GLY A 85 19.22 -25.62 -5.37
N GLY A 86 18.26 -24.92 -5.97
CA GLY A 86 16.88 -25.40 -6.10
C GLY A 86 16.01 -25.23 -4.85
N THR A 87 16.56 -24.74 -3.73
CA THR A 87 15.76 -24.41 -2.55
C THR A 87 14.85 -23.22 -2.83
N MET A 88 13.56 -23.37 -2.46
CA MET A 88 12.58 -22.30 -2.47
C MET A 88 12.76 -21.40 -1.24
N ILE A 89 12.93 -20.11 -1.47
CA ILE A 89 13.08 -19.08 -0.44
C ILE A 89 11.89 -18.15 -0.52
N GLU A 90 11.33 -17.87 0.64
CA GLU A 90 10.23 -16.95 0.83
C GLU A 90 10.68 -15.77 1.71
N CYS A 91 10.31 -14.55 1.33
CA CYS A 91 10.47 -13.33 2.14
C CYS A 91 9.11 -12.64 2.29
N THR A 92 8.44 -12.87 3.41
CA THR A 92 7.11 -12.32 3.73
C THR A 92 7.16 -10.82 4.07
N PRO A 93 6.50 -9.95 3.28
CA PRO A 93 6.42 -8.51 3.55
C PRO A 93 5.86 -8.22 4.94
N TRP A 94 4.87 -8.99 5.38
CA TRP A 94 4.27 -8.85 6.72
C TRP A 94 5.31 -8.87 7.85
N VAL A 95 6.21 -9.85 7.84
CA VAL A 95 7.25 -10.01 8.88
C VAL A 95 8.27 -8.89 8.81
N MET A 96 8.63 -8.45 7.60
CA MET A 96 9.59 -7.36 7.40
C MET A 96 9.04 -6.03 7.91
N ASN A 97 7.76 -5.74 7.64
CA ASN A 97 7.10 -4.49 8.02
C ASN A 97 6.78 -4.39 9.53
N HIS A 98 6.58 -5.53 10.19
CA HIS A 98 6.23 -5.58 11.62
C HIS A 98 7.43 -5.87 12.53
N TYR A 99 8.66 -5.83 12.00
CA TYR A 99 9.86 -6.05 12.78
C TYR A 99 10.20 -4.81 13.64
N LYS A 100 9.70 -4.78 14.87
CA LYS A 100 9.79 -3.65 15.83
C LYS A 100 11.17 -3.00 15.98
N ARG A 101 12.24 -3.79 15.85
CA ARG A 101 13.61 -3.29 16.03
C ARG A 101 14.12 -2.47 14.85
N ARG A 102 13.43 -2.53 13.70
CA ARG A 102 13.81 -1.86 12.46
C ARG A 102 12.59 -1.28 11.74
N ASP A 103 11.69 -0.65 12.51
CA ASP A 103 10.50 0.04 11.98
C ASP A 103 10.91 1.41 11.42
N THR A 104 11.55 1.39 10.24
CA THR A 104 11.97 2.57 9.50
C THR A 104 11.41 2.50 8.08
N LEU A 105 11.27 3.67 7.42
CA LEU A 105 10.74 3.75 6.04
C LEU A 105 11.50 2.84 5.05
N GLU A 106 12.81 2.65 5.26
CA GLU A 106 13.64 1.78 4.43
C GLU A 106 13.32 0.28 4.57
N ALA A 107 12.75 -0.13 5.70
CA ALA A 107 12.36 -1.51 5.95
C ALA A 107 11.08 -1.90 5.18
N MET A 108 10.27 -0.92 4.77
CA MET A 108 9.06 -1.12 3.98
C MET A 108 9.44 -1.57 2.54
N GLN A 109 9.34 -2.88 2.31
CA GLN A 109 9.70 -3.52 1.04
C GLN A 109 8.54 -4.31 0.43
N ASP A 110 7.35 -3.71 0.46
CA ASP A 110 6.10 -4.33 -0.06
C ASP A 110 6.17 -4.70 -1.54
N PHE A 111 6.97 -3.97 -2.29
CA PHE A 111 7.21 -4.22 -3.72
C PHE A 111 8.39 -5.15 -3.99
N SER A 112 8.87 -5.85 -2.95
CA SER A 112 10.09 -6.65 -2.97
C SER A 112 11.34 -5.84 -3.35
N VAL A 113 12.49 -6.52 -3.31
CA VAL A 113 13.81 -5.95 -3.64
C VAL A 113 14.58 -6.86 -4.59
N GLY A 114 15.63 -6.32 -5.18
CA GLY A 114 16.54 -7.04 -6.07
C GLY A 114 15.96 -7.25 -7.47
N PRO A 115 16.51 -8.22 -8.25
CA PRO A 115 16.22 -8.39 -9.68
C PRO A 115 14.78 -8.78 -10.03
N ARG A 116 13.95 -9.13 -9.05
CA ARG A 116 12.52 -9.43 -9.24
C ARG A 116 11.67 -8.57 -8.32
N ASN A 117 11.98 -7.27 -8.24
CA ASN A 117 11.12 -6.30 -7.61
C ASN A 117 9.93 -5.95 -8.53
N CYS A 118 8.91 -5.29 -7.97
CA CYS A 118 7.76 -4.83 -8.75
C CYS A 118 8.19 -3.80 -9.80
N ILE A 119 7.96 -4.10 -11.08
CA ILE A 119 8.25 -3.19 -12.20
C ILE A 119 7.45 -1.88 -12.15
N GLY A 120 6.33 -1.88 -11.43
CA GLY A 120 5.46 -0.72 -11.24
C GLY A 120 5.91 0.23 -10.13
N ARG A 121 6.93 -0.13 -9.34
CA ARG A 121 7.49 0.75 -8.31
C ARG A 121 8.39 1.80 -8.99
N LYS A 122 7.93 3.05 -9.06
CA LYS A 122 8.65 4.20 -9.65
C LYS A 122 8.52 5.44 -8.76
#